data_AF-A0A165HRM6-F1
#
_entry.id   AF-A0A165HRM6-F1
#
_cell.length_a   1.000
_cell.length_b   1.000
_cell.length_c   1.000
_cell.angle_alpha   90.00
_cell.angle_beta   90.00
_cell.angle_gamma   90.00
#
_symmetry.space_group_name_H-M   'P 1'
#
loop_
_entity.id
_entity.type
_entity.pdbx_description
1 polymer ?
#
loop_
_entity_poly.entity_id
_entity_poly.type
_entity_poly.pdbx_seq_one_letter_code
_entity_poly.pdbx_strand_id
1 'polypeptide(L)'
;MTITIAEDIDILNERYSRSWDSRTIIYGRPCCTLVYEACKEYAARLHLLVEQTQGYHIEIAGWKCLSRTEFSKEHMMLKLVAAQLDEALRLWKYLIKRKRCPSPFPHVTTHPWDVELCDALDTLADLEQQTANMDIPQYERFLITRYRDDEAKCQCRQCAPAAEVIWELWDYAAICHKLRPPALFERVFAELRRLATT
;
A
#
# COMPACT_ATOMS: atom_id res chain seq x y z
N MET A 1 11.84 20.13 -5.27
CA MET A 1 10.79 19.75 -6.26
C MET A 1 9.46 19.63 -5.53
N THR A 2 8.60 20.64 -5.68
CA THR A 2 7.26 20.72 -5.08
C THR A 2 6.38 19.71 -5.80
N ILE A 3 5.86 18.70 -5.10
CA ILE A 3 4.83 17.83 -5.66
C ILE A 3 3.55 18.65 -5.63
N THR A 4 3.25 19.32 -6.73
CA THR A 4 1.91 19.84 -6.99
C THR A 4 1.01 18.61 -7.11
N ILE A 5 0.35 18.23 -6.02
CA ILE A 5 -0.69 17.21 -6.09
C ILE A 5 -1.74 17.74 -7.05
N ALA A 6 -1.92 17.04 -8.17
CA ALA A 6 -2.93 17.36 -9.16
C ALA A 6 -4.30 17.49 -8.48
N GLU A 7 -5.11 18.43 -8.94
CA GLU A 7 -6.49 18.62 -8.47
C GLU A 7 -7.36 17.37 -8.70
N ASP A 8 -6.87 16.37 -9.43
CA ASP A 8 -7.56 15.14 -9.83
C ASP A 8 -7.24 13.92 -8.96
N ILE A 9 -7.31 14.06 -7.63
CA ILE A 9 -7.19 12.93 -6.70
C ILE A 9 -8.47 12.73 -5.87
N ASP A 10 -8.71 11.49 -5.45
CA ASP A 10 -9.66 11.13 -4.41
C ASP A 10 -8.89 10.64 -3.17
N ILE A 11 -9.28 11.10 -2.00
CA ILE A 11 -8.66 10.81 -0.70
C ILE A 11 -9.56 9.82 0.02
N LEU A 12 -8.97 8.78 0.60
CA LEU A 12 -9.70 7.81 1.44
C LEU A 12 -9.51 8.13 2.91
N ASN A 13 -8.26 8.34 3.30
CA ASN A 13 -7.86 8.63 4.68
C ASN A 13 -6.53 9.41 4.66
N GLU A 14 -5.90 9.53 5.82
CA GLU A 14 -4.69 10.31 6.01
C GLU A 14 -3.41 9.67 5.41
N ARG A 15 -3.51 8.40 4.98
CA ARG A 15 -2.41 7.60 4.42
C ARG A 15 -2.62 7.25 2.94
N TYR A 16 -3.85 7.30 2.42
CA TYR A 16 -4.16 6.83 1.08
C TYR A 16 -4.95 7.88 0.28
N SER A 17 -4.44 8.17 -0.91
CA SER A 17 -5.20 8.83 -1.97
C SER A 17 -4.88 8.21 -3.34
N ARG A 18 -5.78 8.35 -4.29
CA ARG A 18 -5.68 7.78 -5.62
C ARG A 18 -6.02 8.82 -6.68
N SER A 19 -5.29 8.84 -7.79
CA SER A 19 -5.63 9.68 -8.94
C SER A 19 -6.95 9.25 -9.58
N TRP A 20 -7.67 10.17 -10.23
CA TRP A 20 -8.96 9.85 -10.86
C TRP A 20 -8.87 8.82 -11.99
N ASP A 21 -7.74 8.74 -12.69
CA ASP A 21 -7.45 7.69 -13.67
C ASP A 21 -7.06 6.34 -13.02
N SER A 22 -6.96 6.32 -11.70
CA SER A 22 -6.56 5.19 -10.87
C SER A 22 -5.17 4.65 -11.15
N ARG A 23 -4.30 5.33 -11.89
CA ARG A 23 -2.96 4.81 -12.24
C ARG A 23 -1.89 5.13 -11.21
N THR A 24 -2.19 6.08 -10.33
CA THR A 24 -1.27 6.58 -9.31
C THR A 24 -1.95 6.55 -7.95
N ILE A 25 -1.21 6.11 -6.94
CA ILE A 25 -1.61 6.15 -5.53
C ILE A 25 -0.58 6.99 -4.78
N ILE A 26 -1.04 7.81 -3.84
CA ILE A 26 -0.17 8.43 -2.84
C ILE A 26 -0.44 7.70 -1.53
N TYR A 27 0.61 7.09 -0.99
CA TYR A 27 0.51 6.19 0.15
C TYR A 27 1.49 6.56 1.27
N GLY A 28 1.10 6.32 2.52
CA GLY A 28 1.95 6.44 3.70
C GLY A 28 2.20 7.87 4.20
N ARG A 29 3.02 7.96 5.27
CA ARG A 29 3.50 9.20 5.89
C ARG A 29 4.98 9.04 6.26
N PRO A 30 5.91 9.81 5.65
CA PRO A 30 5.70 10.79 4.60
C PRO A 30 5.15 10.17 3.31
N CYS A 31 4.40 11.00 2.57
CA CYS A 31 3.69 10.63 1.36
C CYS A 31 4.65 10.06 0.29
N CYS A 32 4.43 8.82 -0.18
CA CYS A 32 5.14 8.25 -1.32
C CYS A 32 4.19 8.07 -2.51
N THR A 33 4.67 8.35 -3.72
CA THR A 33 3.89 8.15 -4.94
C THR A 33 4.17 6.75 -5.49
N LEU A 34 3.12 5.96 -5.66
CA LEU A 34 3.14 4.64 -6.29
C LEU A 34 2.53 4.75 -7.68
N VAL A 35 3.18 4.15 -8.67
CA VAL A 35 2.70 4.11 -10.06
C VAL A 35 2.46 2.66 -10.45
N TYR A 36 1.26 2.33 -10.91
CA TYR A 36 0.83 0.95 -11.13
C TYR A 36 1.81 0.14 -12.01
N GLU A 37 2.29 0.72 -13.11
CA GLU A 37 3.24 0.03 -14.00
C GLU A 37 4.61 -0.20 -13.33
N ALA A 38 5.10 0.77 -12.56
CA ALA A 38 6.34 0.59 -11.79
C ALA A 38 6.19 -0.49 -10.71
N CYS A 39 5.02 -0.59 -10.07
CA CYS A 39 4.74 -1.65 -9.11
C CYS A 39 4.71 -3.04 -9.79
N LYS A 40 4.19 -3.15 -11.01
CA LYS A 40 4.21 -4.41 -11.78
C LYS A 40 5.63 -4.84 -12.14
N GLU A 41 6.46 -3.90 -12.59
CA GLU A 41 7.87 -4.17 -12.88
C GLU A 41 8.61 -4.63 -11.61
N TYR A 42 8.34 -3.98 -10.48
CA TYR A 42 8.90 -4.40 -9.20
C TYR A 42 8.43 -5.81 -8.80
N ALA A 43 7.15 -6.13 -8.94
CA ALA A 43 6.62 -7.47 -8.68
C ALA A 43 7.33 -8.54 -9.52
N ALA A 44 7.55 -8.27 -10.82
CA ALA A 44 8.29 -9.18 -11.68
C ALA A 44 9.73 -9.43 -11.20
N ARG A 45 10.44 -8.37 -10.76
CA ARG A 45 11.79 -8.52 -10.18
C ARG A 45 11.77 -9.29 -8.85
N LEU A 46 10.79 -9.04 -8.01
CA LEU A 46 10.64 -9.72 -6.73
C LEU A 46 10.40 -11.23 -6.92
N HIS A 47 9.57 -11.62 -7.89
CA HIS A 47 9.35 -13.04 -8.22
C HIS A 47 10.64 -13.71 -8.72
N LEU A 48 11.44 -13.03 -9.55
CA LEU A 48 12.75 -13.55 -9.96
C LEU A 48 13.68 -13.76 -8.74
N LEU A 49 13.68 -12.83 -7.78
CA LEU A 49 14.48 -12.95 -6.56
C LEU A 49 13.99 -14.13 -5.68
N VAL A 50 12.68 -14.33 -5.57
CA VAL A 50 12.09 -15.49 -4.87
C VAL A 50 12.58 -16.79 -5.51
N GLU A 51 12.50 -16.91 -6.84
CA GLU A 51 12.95 -18.10 -7.58
C GLU A 51 14.45 -18.35 -7.44
N GLN A 52 15.28 -17.32 -7.54
CA GLN A 52 16.73 -17.41 -7.37
C GLN A 52 17.10 -17.87 -5.95
N THR A 53 16.45 -17.29 -4.93
CA THR A 53 16.67 -17.67 -3.53
C THR A 53 16.26 -19.13 -3.31
N GLN A 54 15.16 -19.58 -3.93
CA GLN A 54 14.74 -20.97 -3.89
C GLN A 54 15.79 -21.91 -4.53
N GLY A 55 16.30 -21.55 -5.71
CA GLY A 55 17.33 -22.31 -6.42
C GLY A 55 18.61 -22.48 -5.60
N TYR A 56 19.10 -21.39 -5.01
CA TYR A 56 20.28 -21.40 -4.14
C TYR A 56 20.12 -22.33 -2.93
N HIS A 57 18.94 -22.31 -2.28
CA HIS A 57 18.67 -23.22 -1.17
C HIS A 57 18.65 -24.70 -1.60
N ILE A 58 18.09 -25.01 -2.77
CA ILE A 58 18.06 -26.39 -3.30
C ILE A 58 19.48 -26.88 -3.61
N GLU A 59 20.33 -26.02 -4.18
CA GLU A 59 21.71 -26.35 -4.54
C GLU A 59 22.56 -26.65 -3.29
N ILE A 60 22.45 -25.84 -2.24
CA ILE A 60 23.24 -26.00 -1.01
C ILE A 60 22.73 -27.12 -0.10
N ALA A 61 21.41 -27.25 0.06
CA ALA A 61 20.83 -28.27 0.94
C ALA A 61 20.97 -29.69 0.35
N GLY A 62 21.32 -29.79 -0.94
CA GLY A 62 21.33 -31.03 -1.69
C GLY A 62 19.93 -31.57 -1.94
N TRP A 63 19.72 -32.20 -3.11
CA TRP A 63 18.43 -32.79 -3.49
C TRP A 63 17.85 -33.79 -2.47
N LYS A 64 18.66 -34.36 -1.57
CA LYS A 64 18.21 -35.33 -0.56
C LYS A 64 17.42 -34.73 0.60
N CYS A 65 17.43 -33.40 0.78
CA CYS A 65 16.69 -32.70 1.83
C CYS A 65 15.30 -32.23 1.41
N LEU A 66 14.84 -32.57 0.19
CA LEU A 66 13.52 -32.20 -0.37
C LEU A 66 12.30 -32.61 0.47
N SER A 67 12.46 -33.51 1.45
CA SER A 67 11.37 -33.90 2.36
C SER A 67 11.22 -32.98 3.59
N ARG A 68 12.16 -32.05 3.82
CA ARG A 68 12.02 -31.01 4.84
C ARG A 68 11.67 -29.69 4.16
N THR A 69 10.42 -29.30 4.32
CA THR A 69 9.81 -28.00 3.97
C THR A 69 10.40 -26.80 4.73
N GLU A 70 11.67 -26.86 5.12
CA GLU A 70 12.35 -25.80 5.87
C GLU A 70 12.96 -24.82 4.87
N PHE A 71 12.10 -24.03 4.23
CA PHE A 71 12.54 -22.81 3.59
C PHE A 71 13.13 -21.87 4.64
N SER A 72 14.20 -21.16 4.29
CA SER A 72 14.76 -20.13 5.17
C SER A 72 13.69 -19.10 5.50
N LYS A 73 13.84 -18.47 6.68
CA LYS A 73 12.91 -17.42 7.14
C LYS A 73 12.85 -16.28 6.12
N GLU A 74 13.99 -15.97 5.52
CA GLU A 74 14.21 -14.99 4.47
C GLU A 74 13.42 -15.34 3.21
N HIS A 75 13.51 -16.58 2.72
CA HIS A 75 12.76 -17.03 1.56
C HIS A 75 11.25 -16.99 1.80
N MET A 76 10.79 -17.43 2.98
CA MET A 76 9.38 -17.34 3.35
C MET A 76 8.90 -15.89 3.41
N MET A 77 9.73 -14.98 3.93
CA MET A 77 9.41 -13.55 3.96
C MET A 77 9.30 -12.96 2.56
N LEU A 78 10.23 -13.26 1.64
CA LEU A 78 10.15 -12.82 0.25
C LEU A 78 8.85 -13.30 -0.42
N LYS A 79 8.43 -14.55 -0.17
CA LYS A 79 7.16 -15.09 -0.68
C LYS A 79 5.95 -14.34 -0.14
N LEU A 80 5.96 -13.97 1.14
CA LEU A 80 4.87 -13.18 1.74
C LEU A 80 4.78 -11.78 1.13
N VAL A 81 5.92 -11.09 0.96
CA VAL A 81 5.97 -9.78 0.29
C VAL A 81 5.43 -9.90 -1.14
N ALA A 82 5.88 -10.91 -1.90
CA ALA A 82 5.45 -11.12 -3.28
C ALA A 82 3.93 -11.38 -3.37
N ALA A 83 3.41 -12.27 -2.51
CA ALA A 83 1.98 -12.58 -2.47
C ALA A 83 1.14 -11.34 -2.10
N GLN A 84 1.60 -10.54 -1.15
CA GLN A 84 0.90 -9.33 -0.72
C GLN A 84 0.92 -8.24 -1.80
N LEU A 85 2.03 -8.09 -2.51
CA LEU A 85 2.14 -7.17 -3.64
C LEU A 85 1.23 -7.60 -4.81
N ASP A 86 1.16 -8.90 -5.11
CA ASP A 86 0.27 -9.43 -6.15
C ASP A 86 -1.21 -9.17 -5.80
N GLU A 87 -1.58 -9.31 -4.53
CA GLU A 87 -2.93 -8.97 -4.05
C GLU A 87 -3.21 -7.47 -4.21
N ALA A 88 -2.30 -6.59 -3.79
CA ALA A 88 -2.43 -5.16 -4.01
C ALA A 88 -2.56 -4.80 -5.50
N LEU A 89 -1.75 -5.39 -6.37
CA LEU A 89 -1.83 -5.21 -7.82
C LEU A 89 -3.16 -5.71 -8.40
N ARG A 90 -3.70 -6.82 -7.90
CA ARG A 90 -5.00 -7.36 -8.30
C ARG A 90 -6.13 -6.40 -7.95
N LEU A 91 -6.16 -5.89 -6.72
CA LEU A 91 -7.12 -4.89 -6.24
C LEU A 91 -7.01 -3.59 -7.05
N TRP A 92 -5.78 -3.13 -7.31
CA TRP A 92 -5.52 -1.91 -8.06
C TRP A 92 -5.94 -2.02 -9.53
N LYS A 93 -5.63 -3.14 -10.19
CA LYS A 93 -6.08 -3.41 -11.57
C LYS A 93 -7.60 -3.34 -11.70
N TYR A 94 -8.32 -3.75 -10.66
CA TYR A 94 -9.77 -3.68 -10.63
C TYR A 94 -10.27 -2.24 -10.60
N LEU A 95 -9.62 -1.37 -9.80
CA LEU A 95 -9.92 0.06 -9.76
C LEU A 95 -9.64 0.75 -11.10
N ILE A 96 -8.51 0.45 -11.76
CA ILE A 96 -8.15 1.01 -13.08
C ILE A 96 -9.20 0.71 -14.15
N LYS A 97 -9.79 -0.48 -14.11
CA LYS A 97 -10.82 -0.88 -15.08
C LYS A 97 -12.17 -0.21 -14.84
N ARG A 98 -12.37 0.41 -13.68
CA ARG A 98 -13.63 1.05 -13.30
C ARG A 98 -13.52 2.56 -13.43
N LYS A 99 -14.62 3.16 -13.90
CA LYS A 99 -14.75 4.61 -13.85
C LYS A 99 -14.86 5.05 -12.39
N ARG A 100 -14.34 6.23 -12.09
CA ARG A 100 -14.52 6.90 -10.81
C ARG A 100 -16.01 6.87 -10.42
N CYS A 101 -16.31 6.40 -9.21
CA CYS A 101 -17.64 6.50 -8.66
C CYS A 101 -17.86 7.96 -8.23
N PRO A 102 -18.92 8.64 -8.70
CA PRO A 102 -19.20 9.99 -8.28
C PRO A 102 -19.40 10.03 -6.76
N SER A 103 -18.72 10.97 -6.13
CA SER A 103 -18.88 11.31 -4.71
C SER A 103 -19.66 12.62 -4.61
N PRO A 104 -20.58 12.77 -3.65
CA PRO A 104 -21.17 14.05 -3.32
C PRO A 104 -20.14 15.04 -2.75
N PHE A 105 -19.03 14.53 -2.18
CA PHE A 105 -17.90 15.34 -1.73
C PHE A 105 -16.77 15.28 -2.77
N PRO A 106 -16.36 16.44 -3.32
CA PRO A 106 -15.21 16.49 -4.21
C PRO A 106 -14.00 15.84 -3.56
N HIS A 107 -13.26 15.03 -4.32
CA HIS A 107 -12.00 14.42 -3.87
C HIS A 107 -12.12 13.42 -2.72
N VAL A 108 -13.31 12.85 -2.47
CA VAL A 108 -13.47 11.74 -1.50
C VAL A 108 -13.64 10.42 -2.23
N THR A 109 -12.88 9.41 -1.77
CA THR A 109 -12.94 8.06 -2.30
C THR A 109 -14.16 7.32 -1.76
N THR A 110 -14.96 6.75 -2.65
CA THR A 110 -16.22 6.08 -2.29
C THR A 110 -16.20 4.58 -2.57
N HIS A 111 -15.22 4.12 -3.34
CA HIS A 111 -15.24 2.77 -3.85
C HIS A 111 -14.64 1.82 -2.81
N PRO A 112 -15.35 0.75 -2.41
CA PRO A 112 -14.89 -0.07 -1.29
C PRO A 112 -13.59 -0.84 -1.52
N TRP A 113 -13.17 -0.99 -2.78
CA TRP A 113 -11.88 -1.63 -3.10
C TRP A 113 -10.68 -0.73 -2.76
N ASP A 114 -10.89 0.58 -2.60
CA ASP A 114 -9.86 1.45 -2.07
C ASP A 114 -9.57 1.14 -0.58
N VAL A 115 -10.58 0.71 0.19
CA VAL A 115 -10.41 0.25 1.57
C VAL A 115 -9.57 -1.02 1.62
N GLU A 116 -9.91 -2.01 0.79
CA GLU A 116 -9.16 -3.27 0.70
C GLU A 116 -7.72 -3.02 0.20
N LEU A 117 -7.55 -2.12 -0.77
CA LEU A 117 -6.22 -1.79 -1.29
C LEU A 117 -5.38 -1.03 -0.25
N CYS A 118 -5.99 -0.13 0.53
CA CYS A 118 -5.31 0.54 1.62
C CYS A 118 -4.81 -0.47 2.67
N ASP A 119 -5.66 -1.41 3.09
CA ASP A 119 -5.27 -2.47 4.05
C ASP A 119 -4.20 -3.40 3.48
N ALA A 120 -4.28 -3.70 2.17
CA ALA A 120 -3.27 -4.49 1.50
C ALA A 120 -1.91 -3.79 1.42
N LEU A 121 -1.90 -2.47 1.24
CA LEU A 121 -0.69 -1.65 1.27
C LEU A 121 -0.14 -1.48 2.69
N ASP A 122 -1.01 -1.35 3.71
CA ASP A 122 -0.61 -1.37 5.13
C ASP A 122 0.12 -2.67 5.46
N THR A 123 -0.45 -3.81 5.06
CA THR A 123 0.18 -5.13 5.23
C THR A 123 1.50 -5.24 4.48
N LEU A 124 1.57 -4.73 3.24
CA LEU A 124 2.81 -4.76 2.45
C LEU A 124 3.91 -3.92 3.13
N ALA A 125 3.57 -2.72 3.62
CA ALA A 125 4.50 -1.86 4.33
C ALA A 125 5.05 -2.52 5.60
N ASP A 126 4.20 -3.19 6.37
CA ASP A 126 4.61 -3.95 7.56
C ASP A 126 5.55 -5.10 7.22
N LEU A 127 5.31 -5.82 6.10
CA LEU A 127 6.20 -6.88 5.64
C LEU A 127 7.55 -6.32 5.17
N GLU A 128 7.56 -5.21 4.41
CA GLU A 128 8.80 -4.52 3.99
C GLU A 128 9.60 -3.96 5.18
N GLN A 129 8.92 -3.58 6.26
CA GLN A 129 9.58 -3.13 7.47
C GLN A 129 10.20 -4.30 8.25
N GLN A 130 9.55 -5.47 8.23
CA GLN A 130 10.09 -6.68 8.85
C GLN A 130 11.28 -7.27 8.08
N THR A 131 11.25 -7.25 6.74
CA THR A 131 12.39 -7.66 5.90
C THR A 131 13.62 -6.78 6.12
N ALA A 132 13.44 -5.51 6.46
CA ALA A 132 14.55 -4.60 6.75
C ALA A 132 15.46 -5.11 7.87
N ASN A 133 14.93 -5.89 8.81
CA ASN A 133 15.69 -6.45 9.93
C ASN A 133 16.36 -7.79 9.61
N MET A 134 16.23 -8.28 8.38
CA MET A 134 16.67 -9.62 7.97
C MET A 134 17.86 -9.59 7.00
N ASP A 135 18.31 -8.40 6.58
CA ASP A 135 19.47 -8.20 5.70
C ASP A 135 19.49 -9.11 4.45
N ILE A 136 18.31 -9.32 3.84
CA ILE A 136 18.15 -10.20 2.68
C ILE A 136 18.92 -9.61 1.49
N PRO A 137 19.93 -10.30 0.94
CA PRO A 137 20.72 -9.78 -0.17
C PRO A 137 19.85 -9.46 -1.38
N GLN A 138 20.14 -8.34 -2.06
CA GLN A 138 19.49 -7.91 -3.30
C GLN A 138 17.99 -7.54 -3.17
N TYR A 139 17.40 -7.69 -2.00
CA TYR A 139 16.04 -7.23 -1.74
C TYR A 139 16.03 -5.70 -1.55
N GLU A 140 15.49 -5.00 -2.54
CA GLU A 140 15.24 -3.56 -2.47
C GLU A 140 13.82 -3.32 -1.99
N ARG A 141 13.63 -2.57 -0.90
CA ARG A 141 12.28 -2.17 -0.43
C ARG A 141 11.62 -1.26 -1.45
N PHE A 142 10.34 -1.42 -1.74
CA PHE A 142 9.64 -0.64 -2.75
C PHE A 142 8.89 0.57 -2.18
N LEU A 143 8.18 0.38 -1.08
CA LEU A 143 7.39 1.43 -0.43
C LEU A 143 8.28 2.35 0.41
N ILE A 144 9.31 1.79 1.05
CA ILE A 144 10.14 2.49 2.03
C ILE A 144 11.32 3.25 1.37
N THR A 145 11.78 2.88 0.17
CA THR A 145 12.93 3.54 -0.50
C THR A 145 12.63 4.90 -1.10
N ARG A 146 11.36 5.30 -1.22
CA ARG A 146 10.99 6.65 -1.68
C ARG A 146 10.91 7.67 -0.54
N TYR A 147 11.45 7.34 0.63
CA TYR A 147 11.54 8.24 1.77
C TYR A 147 12.38 9.45 1.41
N ARG A 148 11.77 10.63 1.52
CA ARG A 148 12.48 11.90 1.56
C ARG A 148 12.93 12.13 3.00
N ASP A 149 14.23 12.03 3.21
CA ASP A 149 14.89 12.21 4.51
C ASP A 149 15.02 13.70 4.92
N ASP A 150 14.41 14.61 4.16
CA ASP A 150 14.59 16.06 4.32
C ASP A 150 13.88 16.66 5.56
N GLU A 151 13.38 15.85 6.52
CA GLU A 151 12.61 16.26 7.72
C GLU A 151 11.41 17.20 7.45
N ALA A 152 11.16 17.51 6.18
CA ALA A 152 10.15 18.44 5.72
C ALA A 152 8.80 17.74 5.79
N LYS A 153 7.97 18.17 6.74
CA LYS A 153 6.58 17.72 6.85
C LYS A 153 5.88 17.94 5.51
N CYS A 154 5.48 16.87 4.83
CA CYS A 154 4.69 16.91 3.59
C CYS A 154 3.43 17.77 3.86
N GLN A 155 3.29 18.93 3.18
CA GLN A 155 2.15 19.84 3.34
C GLN A 155 1.05 19.59 2.30
N CYS A 156 1.04 18.41 1.71
CA CYS A 156 0.10 18.07 0.68
C CYS A 156 -1.32 17.88 1.28
N ARG A 157 -2.38 17.99 0.45
CA ARG A 157 -3.78 17.88 0.91
C ARG A 157 -4.08 16.60 1.70
N GLN A 158 -3.31 15.52 1.50
CA GLN A 158 -3.43 14.27 2.25
C GLN A 158 -2.65 14.29 3.59
N CYS A 159 -1.46 14.89 3.62
CA CYS A 159 -0.63 14.91 4.83
C CYS A 159 -1.03 16.02 5.81
N ALA A 160 -1.57 17.12 5.31
CA ALA A 160 -2.10 18.22 6.11
C ALA A 160 -3.49 18.66 5.57
N PRO A 161 -4.52 17.80 5.65
CA PRO A 161 -5.87 18.15 5.25
C PRO A 161 -6.44 19.25 6.15
N ALA A 162 -7.27 20.13 5.58
CA ALA A 162 -8.04 21.10 6.35
C ALA A 162 -9.07 20.38 7.25
N ALA A 163 -9.48 21.00 8.35
CA ALA A 163 -10.42 20.40 9.31
C ALA A 163 -11.76 20.01 8.65
N GLU A 164 -12.26 20.83 7.72
CA GLU A 164 -13.47 20.55 6.94
C GLU A 164 -13.33 19.24 6.14
N VAL A 165 -12.18 19.04 5.47
CA VAL A 165 -11.89 17.83 4.69
C VAL A 165 -11.82 16.60 5.60
N ILE A 166 -11.24 16.73 6.80
CA ILE A 166 -11.20 15.62 7.77
C ILE A 166 -12.62 15.20 8.16
N TRP A 167 -13.50 16.18 8.42
CA TRP A 167 -14.91 15.92 8.74
C TRP A 167 -15.65 15.26 7.58
N GLU A 168 -15.50 15.77 6.36
CA GLU A 168 -16.11 15.18 5.16
C GLU A 168 -15.66 13.74 4.94
N LEU A 169 -14.35 13.47 5.06
CA LEU A 169 -13.79 12.12 4.93
C LEU A 169 -14.38 11.18 5.99
N TRP A 170 -14.48 11.63 7.25
CA TRP A 170 -15.00 10.80 8.33
C TRP A 170 -16.50 10.50 8.18
N ASP A 171 -17.32 11.52 7.92
CA ASP A 171 -18.76 11.36 7.73
C ASP A 171 -19.03 10.39 6.58
N TYR A 172 -18.28 10.52 5.49
CA TYR A 172 -18.44 9.63 4.34
C TYR A 172 -17.95 8.21 4.59
N ALA A 173 -16.84 8.02 5.30
CA ALA A 173 -16.38 6.70 5.72
C ALA A 173 -17.46 6.00 6.57
N ALA A 174 -18.05 6.72 7.53
CA ALA A 174 -19.11 6.21 8.39
C ALA A 174 -20.41 5.87 7.63
N ILE A 175 -20.66 6.46 6.47
CA ILE A 175 -21.82 6.15 5.62
C ILE A 175 -21.52 5.00 4.65
N CYS A 176 -20.45 5.13 3.86
CA CYS A 176 -20.16 4.26 2.71
C CYS A 176 -19.42 2.98 3.09
N HIS A 177 -18.75 2.95 4.23
CA HIS A 177 -17.89 1.84 4.62
C HIS A 177 -18.31 1.15 5.92
N LYS A 178 -19.40 1.58 6.57
CA LYS A 178 -19.91 0.98 7.83
C LYS A 178 -20.22 -0.52 7.79
N LEU A 179 -20.53 -1.06 6.61
CA LEU A 179 -20.85 -2.49 6.46
C LEU A 179 -19.60 -3.37 6.26
N ARG A 180 -18.41 -2.76 6.27
CA ARG A 180 -17.15 -3.51 6.24
C ARG A 180 -16.96 -4.26 7.57
N PRO A 181 -16.17 -5.35 7.57
CA PRO A 181 -15.79 -6.01 8.81
C PRO A 181 -15.25 -4.98 9.82
N PRO A 182 -15.72 -4.96 11.08
CA PRO A 182 -15.34 -3.93 12.05
C PRO A 182 -13.83 -3.78 12.22
N ALA A 183 -13.09 -4.90 12.24
CA ALA A 183 -11.64 -4.87 12.35
C ALA A 183 -10.96 -4.16 11.16
N LEU A 184 -11.45 -4.38 9.93
CA LEU A 184 -10.93 -3.71 8.72
C LEU A 184 -11.26 -2.21 8.75
N PHE A 185 -12.51 -1.87 9.10
CA PHE A 185 -12.94 -0.48 9.19
C PHE A 185 -12.08 0.31 10.20
N GLU A 186 -11.82 -0.26 11.37
CA GLU A 186 -11.00 0.36 12.40
C GLU A 186 -9.54 0.51 11.96
N ARG A 187 -8.93 -0.50 11.33
CA ARG A 187 -7.55 -0.37 10.81
C ARG A 187 -7.39 0.77 9.80
N VAL A 188 -8.39 0.95 8.94
CA VAL A 188 -8.32 1.95 7.87
C VAL A 188 -8.71 3.35 8.35
N PHE A 189 -9.66 3.49 9.28
CA PHE A 189 -10.28 4.78 9.61
C PHE A 189 -10.15 5.24 11.07
N ALA A 190 -9.53 4.48 11.97
CA ALA A 190 -9.44 4.86 13.39
C ALA A 190 -8.73 6.22 13.60
N GLU A 191 -7.66 6.49 12.86
CA GLU A 191 -6.93 7.76 12.95
C GLU A 191 -7.76 8.92 12.39
N LEU A 192 -8.42 8.72 11.25
CA LEU A 192 -9.35 9.71 10.69
C LEU A 192 -10.47 10.04 11.67
N ARG A 193 -11.07 9.04 12.33
CA ARG A 193 -12.06 9.25 13.39
C ARG A 193 -11.50 10.11 14.52
N ARG A 194 -10.30 9.77 15.01
CA ARG A 194 -9.63 10.53 16.09
C ARG A 194 -9.46 12.00 15.70
N LEU A 195 -9.00 12.25 14.47
CA LEU A 195 -8.80 13.60 13.94
C LEU A 195 -10.12 14.38 13.77
N ALA A 196 -11.21 13.72 13.38
CA ALA A 196 -12.51 14.37 13.22
C ALA A 196 -13.19 14.71 14.57
N THR A 197 -12.88 13.96 15.64
CA THR A 197 -13.50 14.14 16.97
C THR A 197 -12.70 15.01 17.93
N THR A 198 -11.56 15.56 17.51
CA THR A 198 -10.70 16.44 18.33
C THR A 198 -10.89 17.89 17.91
#